data_AF-A0A7Z1KF27-F1
#
_entry.id   AF-A0A7Z1KF27-F1
#
_cell.length_a   1.000
_cell.length_b   1.000
_cell.length_c   1.000
_cell.angle_alpha   90.00
_cell.angle_beta   90.00
_cell.angle_gamma   90.00
#
_symmetry.space_group_name_H-M   'P 1'
#
loop_
_entity.id
_entity.type
_entity.pdbx_description
1 polymer ?
#
loop_
_entity_poly.entity_id
_entity_poly.type
_entity_poly.pdbx_seq_one_letter_code
_entity_poly.pdbx_strand_id
1 'polypeptide(L)'
;MKNKFSILTGTLAACLLFSGTSHACLTSENESNDTESNANSGLCSNTTLAGSLRRNDTDWFSFQVTESGNIDISVAHNNNDDFDWHLYQSSGGAIAQGTTGSQPESGSYYASSTGTYFIKLTRYSGTGWYDLDVSFPDGGSSNPGGNDCGYGNKPNKPSSLTSYITGSDGDSCNSLTTSNGAVLLMGGGSDVDQAFSNRVANHTGSGADVVVLRTSGSDGYNDYLLGLMSADSVETLIVDTTTKANSDYVDWAIRSAEFVWVAGGDQSDYLNQWQGTKVQAAVQHVFDRGGVIGGTSAGMALMANSIYDPDGVAGAVSDEVVTDFCHETLNFSNRFVDVPFLDNSLTDTHFQERDRMGRAIVSLGHHSSQHFSIAASEATSLFINTNGDAVVDGSAEVYIFKETTRTNRATLQCGSAVNYQNVSRVKLLPGDSYNVNTHSHNGTQLDVSVNGNNSNYYSPINPY
;
A
#
# COMPACT_ATOMS: atom_id res chain seq x y z
N MET A 1 -68.20 18.84 -49.81
CA MET A 1 -67.08 17.87 -49.90
C MET A 1 -65.81 18.61 -49.54
N LYS A 2 -65.31 18.46 -48.31
CA LYS A 2 -64.08 19.11 -47.83
C LYS A 2 -63.07 18.03 -47.44
N ASN A 3 -61.87 18.15 -47.98
CA ASN A 3 -60.77 17.21 -47.91
C ASN A 3 -60.26 16.99 -46.48
N LYS A 4 -59.96 15.74 -46.16
CA LYS A 4 -59.16 15.33 -44.99
C LYS A 4 -57.69 15.68 -45.26
N PHE A 5 -57.07 16.45 -44.37
CA PHE A 5 -55.62 16.53 -44.25
C PHE A 5 -55.22 16.00 -42.87
N SER A 6 -54.36 14.99 -42.87
CA SER A 6 -53.73 14.40 -41.70
C SER A 6 -52.63 15.35 -41.22
N ILE A 7 -52.65 15.77 -39.95
CA ILE A 7 -51.57 16.53 -39.33
C ILE A 7 -50.72 15.54 -38.55
N LEU A 8 -49.50 15.31 -39.05
CA LEU A 8 -48.43 14.60 -38.37
C LEU A 8 -47.78 15.58 -37.38
N THR A 9 -47.88 15.30 -36.08
CA THR A 9 -47.17 16.06 -35.03
C THR A 9 -45.71 15.64 -35.01
N GLY A 10 -44.83 16.47 -35.56
CA GLY A 10 -43.38 16.38 -35.38
C GLY A 10 -42.95 17.30 -34.24
N THR A 11 -42.53 16.71 -33.11
CA THR A 11 -42.00 17.45 -31.96
C THR A 11 -40.56 17.89 -32.29
N LEU A 12 -40.34 19.20 -32.41
CA LEU A 12 -39.02 19.79 -32.60
C LEU A 12 -38.34 19.90 -31.23
N ALA A 13 -37.47 18.95 -30.89
CA ALA A 13 -36.60 19.05 -29.71
C ALA A 13 -35.44 20.00 -30.02
N ALA A 14 -35.48 21.21 -29.47
CA ALA A 14 -34.35 22.12 -29.47
C ALA A 14 -33.29 21.59 -28.48
N CYS A 15 -32.21 21.02 -29.01
CA CYS A 15 -31.00 20.75 -28.22
C CYS A 15 -30.31 22.09 -27.92
N LEU A 16 -30.53 22.63 -26.72
CA LEU A 16 -29.67 23.63 -26.11
C LEU A 16 -28.34 22.94 -25.77
N LEU A 17 -27.32 23.19 -26.60
CA LEU A 17 -25.94 22.88 -26.25
C LEU A 17 -25.52 23.83 -25.12
N PHE A 18 -25.48 23.31 -23.89
CA PHE A 18 -24.73 23.95 -22.81
C PHE A 18 -23.25 23.80 -23.12
N SER A 19 -22.63 24.88 -23.60
CA SER A 19 -21.17 25.00 -23.63
C SER A 19 -20.68 25.15 -22.19
N GLY A 20 -20.22 24.06 -21.58
CA GLY A 20 -19.45 24.12 -20.34
C GLY A 20 -18.12 24.79 -20.64
N THR A 21 -17.98 26.06 -20.29
CA THR A 21 -16.68 26.73 -20.25
C THR A 21 -15.94 26.22 -19.03
N SER A 22 -15.01 25.28 -19.21
CA SER A 22 -14.02 24.92 -18.18
C SER A 22 -13.21 26.17 -17.85
N HIS A 23 -13.43 26.78 -16.69
CA HIS A 23 -12.56 27.83 -16.18
C HIS A 23 -11.30 27.17 -15.60
N ALA A 24 -10.12 27.71 -15.92
CA ALA A 24 -8.88 27.25 -15.30
C ALA A 24 -8.85 27.69 -13.84
N CYS A 25 -8.38 26.81 -12.96
CA CYS A 25 -8.25 27.09 -11.52
C CYS A 25 -7.25 28.22 -11.26
N LEU A 26 -7.63 29.14 -10.36
CA LEU A 26 -6.77 30.20 -9.89
C LEU A 26 -5.70 29.62 -8.95
N THR A 27 -4.45 29.57 -9.39
CA THR A 27 -3.31 29.05 -8.63
C THR A 27 -2.37 30.15 -8.12
N SER A 28 -2.63 31.40 -8.51
CA SER A 28 -1.93 32.57 -7.98
C SER A 28 -2.90 33.75 -7.87
N GLU A 29 -2.70 34.60 -6.88
CA GLU A 29 -3.44 35.88 -6.77
C GLU A 29 -3.25 36.75 -8.03
N ASN A 30 -4.22 37.60 -8.31
CA ASN A 30 -4.15 38.59 -9.38
C ASN A 30 -4.54 39.98 -8.85
N GLU A 31 -3.57 40.86 -8.83
CA GLU A 31 -3.70 42.19 -8.24
C GLU A 31 -4.28 43.23 -9.22
N SER A 32 -5.12 44.18 -8.79
CA SER A 32 -5.56 44.43 -7.41
C SER A 32 -6.87 43.71 -7.09
N ASN A 33 -6.91 43.02 -5.95
CA ASN A 33 -8.09 42.32 -5.42
C ASN A 33 -8.53 42.88 -4.04
N ASP A 34 -8.12 44.10 -3.70
CA ASP A 34 -8.18 44.74 -2.37
C ASP A 34 -9.60 44.95 -1.78
N THR A 35 -10.63 44.61 -2.54
CA THR A 35 -12.04 44.85 -2.20
C THR A 35 -12.90 43.66 -2.60
N GLU A 36 -13.98 43.42 -1.87
CA GLU A 36 -14.96 42.36 -2.19
C GLU A 36 -15.45 42.43 -3.64
N SER A 37 -15.65 43.64 -4.19
CA SER A 37 -16.07 43.84 -5.58
C SER A 37 -15.02 43.48 -6.63
N ASN A 38 -13.74 43.46 -6.24
CA ASN A 38 -12.62 43.08 -7.09
C ASN A 38 -12.05 41.71 -6.72
N ALA A 39 -12.77 40.93 -5.91
CA ALA A 39 -12.30 39.64 -5.45
C ALA A 39 -11.87 38.75 -6.63
N ASN A 40 -10.71 38.10 -6.51
CA ASN A 40 -10.31 37.13 -7.51
C ASN A 40 -11.31 35.96 -7.52
N SER A 41 -11.93 35.75 -8.67
CA SER A 41 -12.84 34.63 -8.91
C SER A 41 -12.08 33.43 -9.49
N GLY A 42 -12.68 32.25 -9.41
CA GLY A 42 -12.09 31.04 -10.02
C GLY A 42 -11.18 30.26 -9.09
N LEU A 43 -11.30 30.47 -7.77
CA LEU A 43 -10.84 29.49 -6.79
C LEU A 43 -11.49 28.14 -7.11
N CYS A 44 -10.67 27.10 -7.16
CA CYS A 44 -11.12 25.72 -7.24
C CYS A 44 -10.96 25.06 -5.87
N SER A 45 -11.90 24.21 -5.51
CA SER A 45 -11.82 23.43 -4.29
C SER A 45 -10.54 22.57 -4.29
N ASN A 46 -9.83 22.53 -3.16
CA ASN A 46 -8.58 21.78 -2.97
C ASN A 46 -7.44 22.17 -3.94
N THR A 47 -7.43 23.42 -4.42
CA THR A 47 -6.32 23.96 -5.20
C THR A 47 -5.60 25.03 -4.39
N THR A 48 -4.31 24.81 -4.12
CA THR A 48 -3.47 25.81 -3.45
C THR A 48 -3.30 27.04 -4.33
N LEU A 49 -3.63 28.20 -3.76
CA LEU A 49 -3.39 29.51 -4.37
C LEU A 49 -2.19 30.16 -3.69
N ALA A 50 -1.17 30.51 -4.47
CA ALA A 50 -0.04 31.28 -3.99
C ALA A 50 -0.35 32.79 -4.05
N GLY A 51 -0.07 33.52 -2.99
CA GLY A 51 -0.21 34.96 -2.93
C GLY A 51 0.83 35.63 -2.04
N SER A 52 0.70 36.93 -1.83
CA SER A 52 1.61 37.71 -1.01
C SER A 52 0.95 38.94 -0.40
N LEU A 53 1.00 39.06 0.93
CA LEU A 53 0.45 40.21 1.64
C LEU A 53 1.55 41.22 2.00
N ARG A 54 1.27 42.50 1.75
CA ARG A 54 2.13 43.64 2.14
C ARG A 54 1.41 44.64 3.05
N ARG A 55 2.06 45.78 3.31
CA ARG A 55 1.47 46.86 4.12
C ARG A 55 0.41 47.60 3.30
N ASN A 56 -0.80 47.73 3.87
CA ASN A 56 -2.00 48.31 3.24
C ASN A 56 -2.55 47.48 2.08
N ASP A 57 -2.45 46.17 2.22
CA ASP A 57 -2.85 45.17 1.25
C ASP A 57 -3.92 44.25 1.87
N THR A 58 -4.86 43.75 1.07
CA THR A 58 -5.98 42.93 1.56
C THR A 58 -6.53 42.06 0.44
N ASP A 59 -6.19 40.79 0.40
CA ASP A 59 -6.68 39.94 -0.67
C ASP A 59 -8.14 39.50 -0.46
N TRP A 60 -8.96 39.69 -1.50
CA TRP A 60 -10.29 39.09 -1.56
C TRP A 60 -10.37 38.00 -2.63
N PHE A 61 -10.99 36.89 -2.28
CA PHE A 61 -11.28 35.78 -3.17
C PHE A 61 -12.76 35.42 -3.14
N SER A 62 -13.31 34.94 -4.25
CA SER A 62 -14.68 34.48 -4.35
C SER A 62 -14.78 33.09 -4.96
N PHE A 63 -15.71 32.29 -4.43
CA PHE A 63 -15.98 30.92 -4.88
C PHE A 63 -17.46 30.58 -4.74
N GLN A 64 -17.89 29.55 -5.48
CA GLN A 64 -19.28 29.09 -5.46
C GLN A 64 -19.40 27.79 -4.66
N VAL A 65 -20.32 27.77 -3.70
CA VAL A 65 -20.76 26.57 -3.02
C VAL A 65 -22.08 26.12 -3.63
N THR A 66 -22.12 24.94 -4.21
CA THR A 66 -23.28 24.45 -4.98
C THR A 66 -24.12 23.42 -4.23
N GLU A 67 -23.62 22.90 -3.11
CA GLU A 67 -24.35 22.01 -2.20
C GLU A 67 -23.95 22.28 -0.74
N SER A 68 -24.72 21.79 0.23
CA SER A 68 -24.36 21.96 1.64
C SER A 68 -23.15 21.10 2.01
N GLY A 69 -22.18 21.66 2.74
CA GLY A 69 -21.01 20.91 3.22
C GLY A 69 -20.01 21.81 3.93
N ASN A 70 -18.84 21.29 4.28
CA ASN A 70 -17.80 22.08 4.94
C ASN A 70 -17.08 23.00 3.95
N ILE A 71 -16.73 24.19 4.43
CA ILE A 71 -15.72 25.07 3.86
C ILE A 71 -14.53 25.03 4.82
N ASP A 72 -13.43 24.44 4.39
CA ASP A 72 -12.19 24.37 5.15
C ASP A 72 -11.18 25.35 4.57
N ILE A 73 -10.58 26.18 5.41
CA ILE A 73 -9.62 27.21 5.02
C ILE A 73 -8.33 26.96 5.78
N SER A 74 -7.20 27.03 5.07
CA SER A 74 -5.85 26.97 5.64
C SER A 74 -4.98 28.01 4.95
N VAL A 75 -4.29 28.83 5.75
CA VAL A 75 -3.36 29.86 5.28
C VAL A 75 -1.99 29.53 5.85
N ALA A 76 -1.07 29.16 4.97
CA ALA A 76 0.33 28.97 5.33
C ALA A 76 1.15 30.21 4.94
N HIS A 77 2.00 30.70 5.84
CA HIS A 77 2.94 31.79 5.64
C HIS A 77 4.28 31.52 6.37
N ASN A 78 5.19 32.49 6.47
CA ASN A 78 6.40 32.28 7.28
C ASN A 78 6.08 32.33 8.78
N ASN A 79 6.90 31.65 9.59
CA ASN A 79 6.78 31.64 11.06
C ASN A 79 6.88 33.03 11.75
N ASN A 80 7.37 34.06 11.05
CA ASN A 80 7.49 35.42 11.58
C ASN A 80 6.41 36.37 11.03
N ASP A 81 5.53 35.86 10.17
CA ASP A 81 4.38 36.56 9.63
C ASP A 81 3.11 36.14 10.39
N ASP A 82 2.05 36.93 10.29
CA ASP A 82 0.78 36.67 10.98
C ASP A 82 -0.35 37.20 10.08
N PHE A 83 -0.99 36.28 9.35
CA PHE A 83 -2.02 36.58 8.37
C PHE A 83 -3.34 35.95 8.78
N ASP A 84 -4.34 36.81 8.98
CA ASP A 84 -5.69 36.44 9.38
C ASP A 84 -6.57 36.18 8.14
N TRP A 85 -7.55 35.29 8.27
CA TRP A 85 -8.59 35.10 7.25
C TRP A 85 -9.99 35.27 7.82
N HIS A 86 -10.89 35.80 7.00
CA HIS A 86 -12.30 35.96 7.33
C HIS A 86 -13.17 35.45 6.17
N LEU A 87 -14.11 34.58 6.49
CA LEU A 87 -15.09 34.02 5.55
C LEU A 87 -16.38 34.84 5.62
N TYR A 88 -16.99 35.13 4.47
CA TYR A 88 -18.26 35.85 4.34
C TYR A 88 -19.23 35.10 3.41
N GLN A 89 -20.52 35.27 3.68
CA GLN A 89 -21.61 34.97 2.74
C GLN A 89 -22.29 36.29 2.37
N SER A 90 -22.77 36.41 1.12
CA SER A 90 -23.31 37.63 0.48
C SER A 90 -23.80 38.74 1.43
N SER A 91 -23.06 39.87 1.44
CA SER A 91 -23.30 41.09 2.22
C SER A 91 -23.67 40.85 3.70
N GLY A 92 -22.65 40.87 4.57
CA GLY A 92 -22.81 40.67 6.02
C GLY A 92 -21.48 40.76 6.78
N GLY A 93 -21.50 40.44 8.07
CA GLY A 93 -20.27 40.24 8.85
C GLY A 93 -19.60 38.90 8.53
N ALA A 94 -18.36 38.71 9.00
CA ALA A 94 -17.67 37.44 8.86
C ALA A 94 -18.44 36.31 9.58
N ILE A 95 -18.59 35.17 8.92
CA ILE A 95 -19.29 33.97 9.42
C ILE A 95 -18.33 32.94 10.02
N ALA A 96 -17.06 33.02 9.67
CA ALA A 96 -15.94 32.30 10.30
C ALA A 96 -14.65 33.11 10.12
N GLN A 97 -13.65 32.88 10.96
CA GLN A 97 -12.37 33.58 10.89
C GLN A 97 -11.25 32.78 11.58
N GLY A 98 -10.03 32.92 11.07
CA GLY A 98 -8.76 32.64 11.75
C GLY A 98 -8.08 33.97 12.04
N THR A 99 -7.63 34.16 13.29
CA THR A 99 -7.02 35.43 13.76
C THR A 99 -5.90 35.17 14.78
N THR A 100 -5.17 34.08 14.58
CA THR A 100 -4.14 33.53 15.47
C THR A 100 -2.82 33.48 14.71
N GLY A 101 -1.69 33.64 15.40
CA GLY A 101 -0.37 33.43 14.80
C GLY A 101 0.00 31.96 14.54
N SER A 102 -0.97 31.09 14.29
CA SER A 102 -0.74 29.66 13.98
C SER A 102 -0.23 29.50 12.56
N GLN A 103 0.59 28.48 12.32
CA GLN A 103 1.15 28.20 11.00
C GLN A 103 1.02 26.70 10.66
N PRO A 104 0.11 26.30 9.74
CA PRO A 104 -0.86 27.17 9.06
C PRO A 104 -1.97 27.65 10.02
N GLU A 105 -2.53 28.82 9.71
CA GLU A 105 -3.77 29.28 10.32
C GLU A 105 -4.96 28.63 9.61
N SER A 106 -5.71 27.78 10.32
CA SER A 106 -6.79 26.99 9.73
C SER A 106 -8.10 27.05 10.51
N GLY A 107 -9.20 26.73 9.81
CA GLY A 107 -10.52 26.56 10.42
C GLY A 107 -11.56 26.07 9.42
N SER A 108 -12.74 25.75 9.94
CA SER A 108 -13.83 25.13 9.18
C SER A 108 -15.17 25.81 9.45
N TYR A 109 -16.02 25.86 8.43
CA TYR A 109 -17.40 26.35 8.53
C TYR A 109 -18.36 25.44 7.77
N TYR A 110 -19.44 24.98 8.41
CA TYR A 110 -20.48 24.21 7.74
C TYR A 110 -21.45 25.11 6.96
N ALA A 111 -21.35 25.11 5.64
CA ALA A 111 -22.23 25.83 4.73
C ALA A 111 -23.58 25.10 4.58
N SER A 112 -24.62 25.62 5.25
CA SER A 112 -25.97 25.06 5.16
C SER A 112 -26.77 25.51 3.92
N SER A 113 -26.24 26.46 3.16
CA SER A 113 -26.89 27.03 1.97
C SER A 113 -25.89 27.22 0.84
N THR A 114 -26.38 27.03 -0.39
CA THR A 114 -25.64 27.22 -1.63
C THR A 114 -25.54 28.71 -1.97
N GLY A 115 -24.53 29.09 -2.73
CA GLY A 115 -24.32 30.47 -3.18
C GLY A 115 -22.85 30.87 -3.20
N THR A 116 -22.62 32.16 -3.40
CA THR A 116 -21.28 32.74 -3.45
C THR A 116 -20.76 33.04 -2.05
N TYR A 117 -19.53 32.61 -1.79
CA TYR A 117 -18.79 32.90 -0.57
C TYR A 117 -17.53 33.70 -0.91
N PHE A 118 -17.04 34.44 0.08
CA PHE A 118 -15.84 35.28 -0.05
C PHE A 118 -14.86 35.00 1.08
N ILE A 119 -13.58 34.93 0.75
CA ILE A 119 -12.50 34.96 1.74
C ILE A 119 -11.79 36.30 1.63
N LYS A 120 -11.53 36.89 2.79
CA LYS A 120 -10.69 38.07 2.94
C LYS A 120 -9.45 37.67 3.75
N LEU A 121 -8.27 37.88 3.19
CA LEU A 121 -7.01 37.79 3.92
C LEU A 121 -6.56 39.17 4.37
N THR A 122 -6.12 39.25 5.62
CA THR A 122 -5.59 40.49 6.19
C THR A 122 -4.33 40.23 6.97
N ARG A 123 -3.42 41.19 6.91
CA ARG A 123 -2.16 41.14 7.62
C ARG A 123 -2.31 41.69 9.05
N TYR A 124 -2.10 40.86 10.07
CA TYR A 124 -1.86 41.32 11.43
C TYR A 124 -0.42 41.84 11.59
N SER A 125 0.56 41.02 11.24
CA SER A 125 1.99 41.37 11.26
C SER A 125 2.77 40.73 10.10
N GLY A 126 4.08 40.95 9.98
CA GLY A 126 4.88 40.36 8.88
C GLY A 126 4.78 41.04 7.51
N THR A 127 5.27 40.42 6.45
CA THR A 127 5.06 40.75 5.01
C THR A 127 5.71 39.63 4.22
N GLY A 128 5.00 39.00 3.29
CA GLY A 128 5.54 37.82 2.64
C GLY A 128 4.52 37.06 1.83
N TRP A 129 4.95 35.90 1.36
CA TRP A 129 4.12 34.95 0.65
C TRP A 129 3.10 34.31 1.59
N TYR A 130 1.98 33.87 1.04
CA TYR A 130 1.11 32.89 1.65
C TYR A 130 0.67 31.84 0.62
N ASP A 131 0.39 30.64 1.10
CA ASP A 131 -0.36 29.61 0.38
C ASP A 131 -1.74 29.51 1.02
N LEU A 132 -2.78 29.79 0.22
CA LEU A 132 -4.18 29.69 0.60
C LEU A 132 -4.77 28.39 0.04
N ASP A 133 -5.16 27.50 0.94
CA ASP A 133 -5.91 26.29 0.61
C ASP A 133 -7.37 26.45 1.05
N VAL A 134 -8.30 26.23 0.11
CA VAL A 134 -9.73 26.27 0.38
C VAL A 134 -10.39 25.01 -0.17
N SER A 135 -11.02 24.23 0.71
CA SER A 135 -11.89 23.11 0.34
C SER A 135 -13.35 23.52 0.53
N PHE A 136 -14.18 23.30 -0.48
CA PHE A 136 -15.60 23.63 -0.44
C PHE A 136 -16.43 22.79 -1.45
N PRO A 137 -17.77 22.67 -1.26
CA PRO A 137 -18.63 21.87 -2.12
C PRO A 137 -19.01 22.65 -3.38
N ASP A 138 -18.32 22.43 -4.51
CA ASP A 138 -18.45 23.24 -5.74
C ASP A 138 -19.26 22.59 -6.89
N GLY A 139 -19.69 21.33 -6.71
CA GLY A 139 -20.62 20.61 -7.61
C GLY A 139 -20.14 20.46 -9.05
N GLY A 140 -18.87 20.80 -9.29
CA GLY A 140 -18.35 21.11 -10.63
C GLY A 140 -16.83 21.10 -10.70
N SER A 141 -16.13 20.67 -9.67
CA SER A 141 -14.84 20.02 -9.76
C SER A 141 -14.59 19.28 -8.46
N SER A 142 -15.15 18.07 -8.39
CA SER A 142 -14.31 16.97 -7.97
C SER A 142 -13.08 16.97 -8.90
N ASN A 143 -12.04 17.75 -8.55
CA ASN A 143 -10.73 17.11 -8.58
C ASN A 143 -10.96 15.86 -7.73
N PRO A 144 -10.72 14.64 -8.23
CA PRO A 144 -11.00 13.47 -7.44
C PRO A 144 -10.14 13.59 -6.17
N GLY A 145 -10.73 14.09 -5.08
CA GLY A 145 -10.89 13.23 -3.93
C GLY A 145 -11.55 11.98 -4.49
N GLY A 146 -10.73 11.13 -5.11
CA GLY A 146 -11.06 9.73 -5.26
C GLY A 146 -11.48 9.37 -3.86
N ASN A 147 -12.76 8.99 -3.75
CA ASN A 147 -13.46 8.73 -2.50
C ASN A 147 -12.40 8.42 -1.45
N ASP A 148 -12.12 9.28 -0.48
CA ASP A 148 -11.00 9.03 0.42
C ASP A 148 -11.19 7.75 1.25
N CYS A 149 -12.32 7.06 1.06
CA CYS A 149 -12.75 5.84 1.74
C CYS A 149 -12.71 5.95 3.25
N GLY A 150 -12.72 7.17 3.79
CA GLY A 150 -12.53 7.46 5.21
C GLY A 150 -11.07 7.58 5.67
N TYR A 151 -10.10 7.71 4.77
CA TYR A 151 -8.67 7.94 5.03
C TYR A 151 -8.27 9.42 5.01
N GLY A 152 -9.16 10.33 4.63
CA GLY A 152 -8.85 11.76 4.51
C GLY A 152 -8.03 12.08 3.26
N ASN A 153 -7.72 13.35 3.07
CA ASN A 153 -6.91 13.82 1.95
C ASN A 153 -5.50 13.20 1.99
N LYS A 154 -4.98 12.81 0.82
CA LYS A 154 -3.59 12.37 0.64
C LYS A 154 -2.64 13.46 1.16
N PRO A 155 -1.76 13.16 2.15
CA PRO A 155 -0.81 14.14 2.66
C PRO A 155 0.15 14.65 1.59
N ASN A 156 0.86 15.74 1.88
CA ASN A 156 1.94 16.19 1.00
C ASN A 156 3.13 15.23 1.06
N LYS A 157 3.66 14.87 -0.11
CA LYS A 157 4.82 14.00 -0.22
C LYS A 157 6.08 14.66 0.35
N PRO A 158 6.80 14.03 1.29
CA PRO A 158 8.08 14.57 1.76
C PRO A 158 9.10 14.70 0.62
N SER A 159 9.87 15.80 0.60
CA SER A 159 10.88 16.04 -0.44
C SER A 159 12.00 14.98 -0.47
N SER A 160 12.26 14.32 0.66
CA SER A 160 13.23 13.23 0.77
C SER A 160 12.69 11.89 0.28
N LEU A 161 11.38 11.76 0.05
CA LEU A 161 10.73 10.52 -0.37
C LEU A 161 10.71 10.41 -1.90
N THR A 162 11.36 9.38 -2.40
CA THR A 162 11.21 8.95 -3.79
C THR A 162 9.96 8.08 -3.90
N SER A 163 9.02 8.49 -4.74
CA SER A 163 7.87 7.70 -5.14
C SER A 163 7.59 7.87 -6.63
N TYR A 164 6.92 6.88 -7.21
CA TYR A 164 6.52 6.85 -8.61
C TYR A 164 5.07 6.36 -8.67
N ILE A 165 4.19 7.16 -9.25
CA ILE A 165 2.78 6.82 -9.39
C ILE A 165 2.43 6.73 -10.87
N THR A 166 1.70 5.68 -11.24
CA THR A 166 1.11 5.51 -12.56
C THR A 166 -0.36 5.18 -12.40
N GLY A 167 -1.23 5.81 -13.17
CA GLY A 167 -2.68 5.66 -13.05
C GLY A 167 -3.34 6.89 -12.39
N SER A 168 -4.45 6.66 -11.70
CA SER A 168 -5.17 7.68 -10.94
C SER A 168 -4.36 8.22 -9.76
N ASP A 169 -4.61 9.47 -9.38
CA ASP A 169 -4.06 10.11 -8.19
C ASP A 169 -4.99 10.05 -6.97
N GLY A 170 -6.27 9.72 -7.17
CA GLY A 170 -7.27 9.50 -6.13
C GLY A 170 -7.47 8.02 -5.78
N ASP A 171 -8.11 7.75 -4.63
CA ASP A 171 -8.45 6.39 -4.18
C ASP A 171 -9.69 5.84 -4.91
N SER A 172 -9.55 4.63 -5.47
CA SER A 172 -10.58 3.93 -6.25
C SER A 172 -11.69 3.31 -5.38
N CYS A 173 -11.43 3.16 -4.09
CA CYS A 173 -12.42 2.85 -3.08
C CYS A 173 -13.15 1.53 -3.26
N ASN A 174 -12.39 0.53 -3.70
CA ASN A 174 -12.88 -0.81 -3.85
C ASN A 174 -13.39 -1.37 -2.51
N SER A 175 -14.63 -1.86 -2.53
CA SER A 175 -15.25 -2.44 -1.34
C SER A 175 -14.61 -3.79 -1.02
N LEU A 176 -13.80 -3.81 0.04
CA LEU A 176 -13.23 -5.03 0.59
C LEU A 176 -14.12 -5.60 1.70
N THR A 177 -14.04 -6.90 1.89
CA THR A 177 -14.71 -7.55 3.04
C THR A 177 -13.77 -7.55 4.23
N THR A 178 -14.12 -6.80 5.28
CA THR A 178 -13.32 -6.76 6.52
C THR A 178 -13.00 -8.16 7.04
N SER A 179 -11.75 -8.37 7.48
CA SER A 179 -11.22 -9.66 7.94
C SER A 179 -11.17 -10.77 6.89
N ASN A 180 -11.31 -10.45 5.60
CA ASN A 180 -11.10 -11.38 4.48
C ASN A 180 -9.72 -11.18 3.83
N GLY A 181 -8.68 -10.95 4.63
CA GLY A 181 -7.33 -10.70 4.13
C GLY A 181 -6.74 -11.93 3.45
N ALA A 182 -5.91 -11.72 2.43
CA ALA A 182 -5.20 -12.78 1.72
C ALA A 182 -3.71 -12.45 1.56
N VAL A 183 -2.90 -13.49 1.36
CA VAL A 183 -1.44 -13.38 1.23
C VAL A 183 -0.96 -13.97 -0.09
N LEU A 184 -0.09 -13.24 -0.79
CA LEU A 184 0.63 -13.73 -1.96
C LEU A 184 2.13 -13.91 -1.66
N LEU A 185 2.60 -15.15 -1.72
CA LEU A 185 4.00 -15.50 -1.50
C LEU A 185 4.67 -15.85 -2.84
N MET A 186 5.81 -15.24 -3.17
CA MET A 186 6.58 -15.58 -4.38
C MET A 186 8.05 -15.89 -4.09
N GLY A 187 8.56 -16.95 -4.72
CA GLY A 187 9.91 -17.44 -4.50
C GLY A 187 11.04 -16.59 -5.08
N GLY A 188 10.74 -15.53 -5.85
CA GLY A 188 11.76 -14.74 -6.56
C GLY A 188 11.94 -15.15 -8.02
N GLY A 189 12.94 -14.59 -8.69
CA GLY A 189 13.13 -14.76 -10.13
C GLY A 189 12.10 -13.95 -10.92
N SER A 190 11.58 -14.53 -12.01
CA SER A 190 10.47 -13.92 -12.74
C SER A 190 9.19 -13.92 -11.90
N ASP A 191 8.45 -12.82 -11.92
CA ASP A 191 7.15 -12.77 -11.23
C ASP A 191 6.08 -13.61 -11.94
N VAL A 192 5.05 -14.02 -11.20
CA VAL A 192 4.00 -14.94 -11.68
C VAL A 192 2.74 -14.18 -12.07
N ASP A 193 2.57 -13.91 -13.37
CA ASP A 193 1.44 -13.13 -13.90
C ASP A 193 0.08 -13.63 -13.42
N GLN A 194 -0.12 -14.95 -13.46
CA GLN A 194 -1.37 -15.62 -13.10
C GLN A 194 -1.78 -15.36 -11.65
N ALA A 195 -0.81 -15.17 -10.75
CA ALA A 195 -1.09 -14.90 -9.36
C ALA A 195 -1.69 -13.50 -9.19
N PHE A 196 -1.16 -12.50 -9.90
CA PHE A 196 -1.73 -11.16 -9.90
C PHE A 196 -3.09 -11.12 -10.61
N SER A 197 -3.18 -11.64 -11.84
CA SER A 197 -4.38 -11.50 -12.67
C SER A 197 -5.55 -12.38 -12.21
N ASN A 198 -5.28 -13.62 -11.78
CA ASN A 198 -6.33 -14.60 -11.48
C ASN A 198 -6.61 -14.74 -9.98
N ARG A 199 -5.71 -14.25 -9.12
CA ARG A 199 -5.88 -14.33 -7.66
C ARG A 199 -6.08 -12.95 -7.05
N VAL A 200 -5.05 -12.10 -7.11
CA VAL A 200 -5.10 -10.78 -6.48
C VAL A 200 -6.22 -9.93 -7.06
N ALA A 201 -6.26 -9.71 -8.38
CA ALA A 201 -7.29 -8.89 -9.01
C ALA A 201 -8.71 -9.44 -8.79
N ASN A 202 -8.88 -10.77 -8.73
CA ASN A 202 -10.17 -11.39 -8.40
C ASN A 202 -10.56 -11.20 -6.93
N HIS A 203 -9.60 -11.06 -6.03
CA HIS A 203 -9.82 -10.84 -4.60
C HIS A 203 -10.09 -9.37 -4.28
N THR A 204 -9.30 -8.45 -4.87
CA THR A 204 -9.40 -7.00 -4.63
C THR A 204 -10.46 -6.32 -5.48
N GLY A 205 -10.92 -6.96 -6.56
CA GLY A 205 -11.78 -6.34 -7.56
C GLY A 205 -11.00 -5.55 -8.62
N SER A 206 -11.71 -5.17 -9.69
CA SER A 206 -11.17 -4.33 -10.77
C SER A 206 -10.91 -2.91 -10.30
N GLY A 207 -9.89 -2.24 -10.84
CA GLY A 207 -9.56 -0.87 -10.45
C GLY A 207 -8.99 -0.77 -9.02
N ALA A 208 -8.31 -1.81 -8.53
CA ALA A 208 -7.66 -1.74 -7.21
C ALA A 208 -6.50 -0.74 -7.21
N ASP A 209 -6.26 -0.07 -6.08
CA ASP A 209 -5.03 0.65 -5.85
C ASP A 209 -3.93 -0.29 -5.34
N VAL A 210 -2.75 -0.18 -5.95
CA VAL A 210 -1.60 -1.03 -5.64
C VAL A 210 -0.45 -0.19 -5.12
N VAL A 211 0.07 -0.55 -3.94
CA VAL A 211 1.33 0.02 -3.45
C VAL A 211 2.44 -1.01 -3.51
N VAL A 212 3.55 -0.60 -4.12
CA VAL A 212 4.78 -1.40 -4.21
C VAL A 212 5.80 -0.83 -3.23
N LEU A 213 6.20 -1.60 -2.24
CA LEU A 213 7.19 -1.20 -1.24
C LEU A 213 8.58 -1.72 -1.59
N ARG A 214 9.57 -0.82 -1.50
CA ARG A 214 10.99 -1.09 -1.73
C ARG A 214 11.86 -0.26 -0.79
N THR A 215 13.11 -0.67 -0.58
CA THR A 215 14.18 0.13 0.07
C THR A 215 15.19 0.66 -0.94
N SER A 216 15.13 0.21 -2.19
CA SER A 216 16.00 0.67 -3.27
C SER A 216 15.38 0.40 -4.65
N GLY A 217 16.03 0.88 -5.70
CA GLY A 217 15.58 0.68 -7.08
C GLY A 217 14.57 1.73 -7.56
N SER A 218 13.69 1.32 -8.47
CA SER A 218 12.71 2.19 -9.14
C SER A 218 11.34 1.50 -9.29
N ASP A 219 10.52 2.05 -10.17
CA ASP A 219 9.13 1.75 -10.51
C ASP A 219 8.88 0.60 -11.49
N GLY A 220 9.78 -0.36 -11.61
CA GLY A 220 9.66 -1.46 -12.59
C GLY A 220 8.38 -2.31 -12.48
N TYR A 221 7.61 -2.17 -11.40
CA TYR A 221 6.30 -2.81 -11.23
C TYR A 221 5.12 -1.97 -11.74
N ASN A 222 5.25 -0.65 -11.89
CA ASN A 222 4.12 0.24 -12.09
C ASN A 222 3.32 -0.10 -13.35
N ASP A 223 3.91 0.05 -14.53
CA ASP A 223 3.22 -0.23 -15.81
C ASP A 223 2.79 -1.69 -15.93
N TYR A 224 3.62 -2.60 -15.39
CA TYR A 224 3.36 -4.03 -15.42
C TYR A 224 2.11 -4.40 -14.61
N LEU A 225 2.03 -4.00 -13.33
CA LEU A 225 0.87 -4.31 -12.48
C LEU A 225 -0.36 -3.50 -12.87
N LEU A 226 -0.19 -2.25 -13.34
CA LEU A 226 -1.30 -1.43 -13.81
C LEU A 226 -2.06 -2.13 -14.94
N GLY A 227 -1.33 -2.59 -15.96
CA GLY A 227 -1.90 -3.32 -17.09
C GLY A 227 -2.38 -4.73 -16.71
N LEU A 228 -1.56 -5.49 -15.99
CA LEU A 228 -1.85 -6.90 -15.69
C LEU A 228 -3.07 -7.08 -14.78
N MET A 229 -3.24 -6.21 -13.79
CA MET A 229 -4.36 -6.27 -12.84
C MET A 229 -5.55 -5.42 -13.29
N SER A 230 -5.40 -4.57 -14.33
CA SER A 230 -6.34 -3.48 -14.60
C SER A 230 -6.59 -2.65 -13.34
N ALA A 231 -5.49 -2.29 -12.67
CA ALA A 231 -5.50 -1.47 -11.46
C ALA A 231 -5.88 -0.03 -11.79
N ASP A 232 -6.37 0.71 -10.79
CA ASP A 232 -6.65 2.14 -10.95
C ASP A 232 -5.36 2.95 -10.84
N SER A 233 -4.55 2.64 -9.82
CA SER A 233 -3.20 3.17 -9.67
C SER A 233 -2.20 2.11 -9.21
N VAL A 234 -0.93 2.36 -9.53
CA VAL A 234 0.21 1.69 -8.91
C VAL A 234 1.19 2.74 -8.43
N GLU A 235 1.48 2.76 -7.12
CA GLU A 235 2.46 3.64 -6.51
C GLU A 235 3.63 2.85 -5.92
N THR A 236 4.83 3.03 -6.47
CA THR A 236 6.07 2.52 -5.88
C THR A 236 6.64 3.53 -4.88
N LEU A 237 6.87 3.10 -3.64
CA LEU A 237 7.48 3.89 -2.56
C LEU A 237 8.88 3.35 -2.21
N ILE A 238 9.89 4.23 -2.24
CA ILE A 238 11.25 3.89 -1.77
C ILE A 238 11.41 4.33 -0.30
N VAL A 239 11.17 3.39 0.60
CA VAL A 239 11.16 3.59 2.06
C VAL A 239 12.42 2.96 2.67
N ASP A 240 13.55 3.65 2.52
CA ASP A 240 14.90 3.20 2.91
C ASP A 240 15.36 3.69 4.30
N THR A 241 14.49 4.39 5.03
CA THR A 241 14.79 4.96 6.35
C THR A 241 13.57 4.89 7.26
N THR A 242 13.79 4.72 8.56
CA THR A 242 12.74 4.78 9.59
C THR A 242 11.97 6.10 9.58
N THR A 243 12.60 7.22 9.18
CA THR A 243 11.90 8.51 9.00
C THR A 243 10.88 8.44 7.88
N LYS A 244 11.24 7.91 6.70
CA LYS A 244 10.29 7.71 5.60
C LYS A 244 9.19 6.72 6.01
N ALA A 245 9.54 5.67 6.73
CA ALA A 245 8.58 4.65 7.20
C ALA A 245 7.56 5.19 8.23
N ASN A 246 7.80 6.36 8.83
CA ASN A 246 6.89 7.04 9.74
C ASN A 246 6.20 8.28 9.14
N SER A 247 6.41 8.53 7.84
CA SER A 247 5.77 9.62 7.11
C SER A 247 4.26 9.39 6.96
N ASP A 248 3.46 10.44 7.17
CA ASP A 248 2.00 10.39 6.97
C ASP A 248 1.62 10.06 5.52
N TYR A 249 2.39 10.57 4.55
CA TYR A 249 2.20 10.21 3.13
C TYR A 249 2.29 8.70 2.87
N VAL A 250 3.29 8.03 3.46
CA VAL A 250 3.55 6.60 3.25
C VAL A 250 2.49 5.77 3.97
N ASP A 251 2.14 6.16 5.21
CA ASP A 251 1.05 5.52 5.96
C ASP A 251 -0.28 5.62 5.20
N TRP A 252 -0.63 6.81 4.69
CA TRP A 252 -1.84 7.03 3.91
C TRP A 252 -1.87 6.17 2.65
N ALA A 253 -0.81 6.24 1.83
CA ALA A 253 -0.75 5.51 0.56
C ALA A 253 -0.89 4.01 0.75
N ILE A 254 -0.25 3.45 1.79
CA ILE A 254 -0.37 2.03 2.10
C ILE A 254 -1.79 1.71 2.58
N ARG A 255 -2.35 2.48 3.53
CA ARG A 255 -3.67 2.18 4.11
C ARG A 255 -4.80 2.22 3.09
N SER A 256 -4.73 3.14 2.13
CA SER A 256 -5.72 3.31 1.07
C SER A 256 -5.65 2.23 -0.01
N ALA A 257 -4.52 1.55 -0.20
CA ALA A 257 -4.33 0.57 -1.27
C ALA A 257 -4.94 -0.81 -0.98
N GLU A 258 -5.65 -1.41 -1.94
CA GLU A 258 -6.25 -2.77 -1.81
C GLU A 258 -5.20 -3.88 -1.86
N PHE A 259 -4.06 -3.60 -2.49
CA PHE A 259 -2.96 -4.53 -2.61
C PHE A 259 -1.63 -3.88 -2.25
N VAL A 260 -0.91 -4.46 -1.30
CA VAL A 260 0.48 -4.10 -1.00
C VAL A 260 1.42 -5.20 -1.43
N TRP A 261 2.37 -4.85 -2.29
CA TRP A 261 3.39 -5.74 -2.82
C TRP A 261 4.78 -5.33 -2.35
N VAL A 262 5.47 -6.20 -1.61
CA VAL A 262 6.85 -5.99 -1.21
C VAL A 262 7.80 -6.65 -2.22
N ALA A 263 8.62 -5.84 -2.87
CA ALA A 263 9.56 -6.34 -3.87
C ALA A 263 10.71 -7.15 -3.24
N GLY A 264 11.47 -7.85 -4.10
CA GLY A 264 12.76 -8.43 -3.71
C GLY A 264 13.77 -7.37 -3.26
N GLY A 265 14.78 -7.82 -2.51
CA GLY A 265 15.76 -6.95 -1.87
C GLY A 265 16.50 -7.72 -0.78
N ASP A 266 16.82 -7.04 0.30
CA ASP A 266 17.33 -7.62 1.54
C ASP A 266 16.24 -7.53 2.63
N GLN A 267 15.85 -8.68 3.19
CA GLN A 267 14.82 -8.71 4.23
C GLN A 267 15.29 -8.08 5.55
N SER A 268 16.60 -8.08 5.84
CA SER A 268 17.17 -7.41 7.01
C SER A 268 17.02 -5.90 6.87
N ASP A 269 17.26 -5.34 5.68
CA ASP A 269 17.02 -3.92 5.41
C ASP A 269 15.54 -3.55 5.61
N TYR A 270 14.61 -4.37 5.13
CA TYR A 270 13.18 -4.11 5.36
C TYR A 270 12.81 -4.11 6.84
N LEU A 271 13.27 -5.10 7.61
CA LEU A 271 13.01 -5.17 9.04
C LEU A 271 13.63 -3.97 9.78
N ASN A 272 14.89 -3.64 9.48
CA ASN A 272 15.62 -2.54 10.09
C ASN A 272 14.93 -1.18 9.88
N GLN A 273 14.28 -0.97 8.73
CA GLN A 273 13.60 0.30 8.44
C GLN A 273 12.13 0.33 8.83
N TRP A 274 11.42 -0.81 8.81
CA TRP A 274 9.96 -0.83 8.88
C TRP A 274 9.40 -1.42 10.18
N GLN A 275 10.12 -2.31 10.88
CA GLN A 275 9.63 -2.92 12.13
C GLN A 275 9.41 -1.82 13.20
N GLY A 276 8.23 -1.82 13.81
CA GLY A 276 7.80 -0.85 14.83
C GLY A 276 7.42 0.53 14.28
N THR A 277 7.24 0.68 12.96
CA THR A 277 6.91 1.96 12.33
C THR A 277 5.47 2.01 11.81
N LYS A 278 5.03 3.17 11.30
CA LYS A 278 3.73 3.30 10.65
C LYS A 278 3.57 2.39 9.44
N VAL A 279 4.62 2.12 8.65
CA VAL A 279 4.56 1.15 7.54
C VAL A 279 4.08 -0.22 8.01
N GLN A 280 4.63 -0.76 9.10
CA GLN A 280 4.17 -2.05 9.65
C GLN A 280 2.67 -2.00 9.97
N ALA A 281 2.23 -0.96 10.67
CA ALA A 281 0.83 -0.79 11.06
C ALA A 281 -0.10 -0.58 9.85
N ALA A 282 0.37 0.08 8.80
CA ALA A 282 -0.37 0.32 7.57
C ALA A 282 -0.51 -0.95 6.73
N VAL A 283 0.56 -1.74 6.58
CA VAL A 283 0.49 -3.05 5.89
C VAL A 283 -0.44 -4.00 6.64
N GLN A 284 -0.38 -4.03 7.99
CA GLN A 284 -1.33 -4.79 8.80
C GLN A 284 -2.77 -4.35 8.53
N HIS A 285 -3.02 -3.04 8.48
CA HIS A 285 -4.33 -2.47 8.22
C HIS A 285 -4.91 -2.93 6.87
N VAL A 286 -4.10 -2.99 5.81
CA VAL A 286 -4.53 -3.50 4.49
C VAL A 286 -5.01 -4.95 4.60
N PHE A 287 -4.26 -5.80 5.29
CA PHE A 287 -4.68 -7.19 5.51
C PHE A 287 -5.98 -7.27 6.33
N ASP A 288 -6.06 -6.54 7.45
CA ASP A 288 -7.21 -6.56 8.36
C ASP A 288 -8.51 -6.09 7.70
N ARG A 289 -8.42 -5.11 6.78
CA ARG A 289 -9.58 -4.62 6.03
C ARG A 289 -10.01 -5.51 4.87
N GLY A 290 -9.30 -6.61 4.62
CA GLY A 290 -9.64 -7.60 3.59
C GLY A 290 -8.83 -7.50 2.30
N GLY A 291 -7.76 -6.69 2.29
CA GLY A 291 -6.89 -6.52 1.15
C GLY A 291 -5.94 -7.70 0.97
N VAL A 292 -5.09 -7.58 -0.03
CA VAL A 292 -4.00 -8.53 -0.25
C VAL A 292 -2.70 -7.88 0.21
N ILE A 293 -1.89 -8.64 0.94
CA ILE A 293 -0.49 -8.30 1.17
C ILE A 293 0.38 -9.41 0.58
N GLY A 294 1.57 -9.10 0.12
CA GLY A 294 2.44 -10.14 -0.41
C GLY A 294 3.82 -9.64 -0.75
N GLY A 295 4.65 -10.54 -1.23
CA GLY A 295 5.95 -10.15 -1.75
C GLY A 295 6.69 -11.28 -2.42
N THR A 296 7.81 -10.90 -3.04
CA THR A 296 8.72 -11.81 -3.73
C THR A 296 10.10 -11.81 -3.07
N SER A 297 10.74 -12.97 -2.98
CA SER A 297 12.07 -13.10 -2.36
C SER A 297 12.09 -12.53 -0.93
N ALA A 298 12.88 -11.49 -0.65
CA ALA A 298 12.87 -10.79 0.65
C ALA A 298 11.46 -10.31 1.07
N GLY A 299 10.61 -9.90 0.13
CA GLY A 299 9.23 -9.52 0.41
C GLY A 299 8.36 -10.68 0.90
N MET A 300 8.57 -11.89 0.36
CA MET A 300 7.90 -13.11 0.84
C MET A 300 8.29 -13.42 2.28
N ALA A 301 9.55 -13.15 2.66
CA ALA A 301 10.07 -13.43 3.99
C ALA A 301 9.30 -12.69 5.09
N LEU A 302 8.88 -11.45 4.82
CA LEU A 302 8.15 -10.60 5.77
C LEU A 302 6.74 -11.10 6.12
N MET A 303 6.18 -12.02 5.32
CA MET A 303 4.82 -12.54 5.54
C MET A 303 4.78 -13.68 6.55
N ALA A 304 5.93 -14.25 6.92
CA ALA A 304 6.01 -15.39 7.83
C ALA A 304 5.94 -14.99 9.31
N ASN A 305 5.58 -15.94 10.17
CA ASN A 305 5.62 -15.72 11.62
C ASN A 305 7.06 -15.64 12.15
N SER A 306 7.97 -16.44 11.59
CA SER A 306 9.40 -16.36 11.87
C SER A 306 10.17 -16.10 10.58
N ILE A 307 10.94 -15.02 10.58
CA ILE A 307 11.57 -14.45 9.39
C ILE A 307 13.05 -14.78 9.43
N TYR A 308 13.56 -15.46 8.41
CA TYR A 308 15.00 -15.68 8.26
C TYR A 308 15.71 -14.35 7.99
N ASP A 309 16.55 -13.92 8.93
CA ASP A 309 17.09 -12.56 9.01
C ASP A 309 18.59 -12.61 9.34
N PRO A 310 19.47 -12.82 8.34
CA PRO A 310 20.91 -12.95 8.56
C PRO A 310 21.63 -11.64 8.86
N ASP A 311 20.93 -10.55 9.22
CA ASP A 311 21.44 -9.17 9.32
C ASP A 311 22.96 -9.05 9.61
N GLY A 312 23.68 -8.41 8.67
CA GLY A 312 25.11 -8.17 8.78
C GLY A 312 26.03 -9.39 8.57
N VAL A 313 25.49 -10.58 8.26
CA VAL A 313 26.26 -11.78 7.90
C VAL A 313 25.83 -12.37 6.56
N ALA A 314 26.62 -13.32 6.04
CA ALA A 314 26.32 -14.00 4.79
C ALA A 314 25.06 -14.88 4.92
N GLY A 315 24.32 -15.01 3.82
CA GLY A 315 23.16 -15.91 3.77
C GLY A 315 23.59 -17.37 3.97
N ALA A 316 22.86 -18.08 4.82
CA ALA A 316 23.07 -19.48 5.15
C ALA A 316 23.02 -20.37 3.91
N VAL A 317 24.01 -21.26 3.83
CA VAL A 317 24.15 -22.30 2.80
C VAL A 317 23.89 -23.66 3.43
N SER A 318 23.19 -24.55 2.71
CA SER A 318 22.75 -25.85 3.25
C SER A 318 23.90 -26.74 3.71
N ASP A 319 25.02 -26.79 2.99
CA ASP A 319 26.16 -27.64 3.34
C ASP A 319 26.90 -27.16 4.60
N GLU A 320 26.88 -25.87 4.89
CA GLU A 320 27.43 -25.28 6.11
C GLU A 320 26.53 -25.55 7.32
N VAL A 321 25.24 -25.18 7.23
CA VAL A 321 24.33 -25.21 8.39
C VAL A 321 23.93 -26.62 8.84
N VAL A 322 24.15 -27.65 8.01
CA VAL A 322 23.97 -29.03 8.44
C VAL A 322 25.11 -29.53 9.33
N THR A 323 26.29 -28.89 9.29
CA THR A 323 27.47 -29.30 10.07
C THR A 323 27.52 -28.68 11.47
N ASP A 324 26.79 -27.58 11.69
CA ASP A 324 26.58 -26.97 13.00
C ASP A 324 25.14 -26.47 13.10
N PHE A 325 24.37 -27.06 14.02
CA PHE A 325 22.98 -26.66 14.22
C PHE A 325 22.83 -25.15 14.49
N CYS A 326 23.77 -24.51 15.19
CA CYS A 326 23.70 -23.08 15.51
C CYS A 326 24.70 -22.25 14.70
N HIS A 327 24.91 -22.62 13.44
CA HIS A 327 25.77 -21.87 12.52
C HIS A 327 25.41 -20.38 12.53
N GLU A 328 26.41 -19.51 12.53
CA GLU A 328 26.26 -18.05 12.75
C GLU A 328 25.40 -17.34 11.70
N THR A 329 25.21 -17.96 10.54
CA THR A 329 24.36 -17.45 9.45
C THR A 329 22.87 -17.72 9.66
N LEU A 330 22.49 -18.46 10.71
CA LEU A 330 21.11 -18.72 11.10
C LEU A 330 20.67 -17.75 12.17
N ASN A 331 19.95 -16.71 11.74
CA ASN A 331 19.29 -15.77 12.62
C ASN A 331 17.84 -15.58 12.18
N PHE A 332 16.96 -15.37 13.16
CA PHE A 332 15.52 -15.30 12.95
C PHE A 332 14.92 -14.13 13.72
N SER A 333 14.17 -13.30 13.00
CA SER A 333 13.38 -12.22 13.58
C SER A 333 11.92 -12.63 13.71
N ASN A 334 11.22 -12.01 14.65
CA ASN A 334 9.79 -12.22 14.84
C ASN A 334 8.98 -11.62 13.68
N ARG A 335 7.72 -12.03 13.56
CA ARG A 335 6.76 -11.57 12.54
C ARG A 335 6.76 -10.05 12.33
N PHE A 336 6.66 -9.64 11.07
CA PHE A 336 6.43 -8.25 10.66
C PHE A 336 4.93 -7.94 10.61
N VAL A 337 4.13 -8.84 10.02
CA VAL A 337 2.66 -8.74 9.98
C VAL A 337 2.03 -9.92 10.69
N ASP A 338 0.87 -9.70 11.29
CA ASP A 338 0.05 -10.73 11.90
C ASP A 338 -0.92 -11.32 10.86
N VAL A 339 -0.61 -12.54 10.43
CA VAL A 339 -1.42 -13.32 9.48
C VAL A 339 -1.77 -14.64 10.19
N PRO A 340 -2.97 -14.76 10.78
CA PRO A 340 -3.29 -15.87 11.69
C PRO A 340 -3.11 -17.26 11.08
N PHE A 341 -3.46 -17.44 9.82
CA PHE A 341 -3.29 -18.73 9.12
C PHE A 341 -1.83 -19.05 8.76
N LEU A 342 -0.91 -18.11 8.94
CA LEU A 342 0.55 -18.29 8.85
C LEU A 342 1.22 -18.30 10.23
N ASP A 343 0.46 -18.40 11.33
CA ASP A 343 1.05 -18.65 12.65
C ASP A 343 1.90 -19.92 12.62
N ASN A 344 3.07 -19.86 13.25
CA ASN A 344 4.11 -20.90 13.23
C ASN A 344 4.73 -21.19 11.84
N SER A 345 4.52 -20.33 10.85
CA SER A 345 5.20 -20.45 9.55
C SER A 345 6.63 -19.89 9.57
N LEU A 346 7.47 -20.49 8.75
CA LEU A 346 8.68 -19.93 8.18
C LEU A 346 8.53 -19.88 6.67
N THR A 347 9.30 -19.02 6.01
CA THR A 347 9.38 -18.98 4.55
C THR A 347 10.81 -19.08 4.04
N ASP A 348 10.98 -19.70 2.87
CA ASP A 348 12.23 -19.72 2.14
C ASP A 348 11.97 -19.47 0.64
N THR A 349 12.90 -18.80 -0.04
CA THR A 349 12.78 -18.31 -1.43
C THR A 349 13.96 -18.79 -2.26
N HIS A 350 13.92 -18.65 -3.60
CA HIS A 350 14.95 -19.11 -4.52
C HIS A 350 15.39 -20.56 -4.21
N PHE A 351 14.42 -21.38 -3.83
CA PHE A 351 14.67 -22.51 -2.94
C PHE A 351 15.49 -23.61 -3.60
N GLN A 352 15.07 -24.05 -4.79
CA GLN A 352 15.81 -25.06 -5.53
C GLN A 352 17.06 -24.47 -6.20
N GLU A 353 16.97 -23.24 -6.69
CA GLU A 353 18.04 -22.56 -7.43
C GLU A 353 19.29 -22.35 -6.58
N ARG A 354 19.11 -22.24 -5.25
CA ARG A 354 20.20 -22.00 -4.30
C ARG A 354 20.44 -23.18 -3.34
N ASP A 355 19.93 -24.37 -3.66
CA ASP A 355 20.07 -25.59 -2.85
C ASP A 355 19.74 -25.35 -1.35
N ARG A 356 18.54 -24.83 -1.06
CA ARG A 356 18.15 -24.41 0.30
C ARG A 356 17.44 -25.49 1.12
N MET A 357 17.40 -26.74 0.66
CA MET A 357 16.74 -27.85 1.35
C MET A 357 17.29 -28.08 2.77
N GLY A 358 18.62 -28.06 2.92
CA GLY A 358 19.27 -28.28 4.21
C GLY A 358 18.96 -27.13 5.15
N ARG A 359 19.11 -25.90 4.66
CA ARG A 359 18.76 -24.69 5.40
C ARG A 359 17.32 -24.71 5.90
N ALA A 360 16.32 -24.94 5.04
CA ALA A 360 14.93 -24.92 5.47
C ALA A 360 14.63 -25.99 6.54
N ILE A 361 15.18 -27.20 6.40
CA ILE A 361 15.01 -28.27 7.39
C ILE A 361 15.71 -27.93 8.71
N VAL A 362 16.92 -27.37 8.67
CA VAL A 362 17.66 -26.95 9.87
C VAL A 362 16.95 -25.79 10.57
N SER A 363 16.48 -24.79 9.81
CA SER A 363 15.68 -23.67 10.30
C SER A 363 14.39 -24.14 11.00
N LEU A 364 13.69 -25.14 10.44
CA LEU A 364 12.54 -25.76 11.10
C LEU A 364 12.93 -26.39 12.45
N GLY A 365 14.11 -27.00 12.54
CA GLY A 365 14.66 -27.56 13.77
C GLY A 365 14.89 -26.54 14.89
N HIS A 366 15.14 -25.27 14.57
CA HIS A 366 15.26 -24.18 15.55
C HIS A 366 13.95 -23.77 16.21
N HIS A 367 12.83 -24.23 15.66
CA HIS A 367 11.51 -23.84 16.10
C HIS A 367 10.79 -25.00 16.81
N SER A 368 9.67 -24.70 17.47
CA SER A 368 8.84 -25.73 18.11
C SER A 368 8.28 -26.70 17.07
N SER A 369 7.88 -27.90 17.51
CA SER A 369 7.34 -28.95 16.63
C SER A 369 6.03 -28.58 15.91
N GLN A 370 5.39 -27.48 16.30
CA GLN A 370 4.18 -26.96 15.63
C GLN A 370 4.49 -26.08 14.42
N HIS A 371 5.75 -25.72 14.21
CA HIS A 371 6.13 -24.90 13.07
C HIS A 371 6.13 -25.69 11.77
N PHE A 372 5.98 -24.96 10.67
CA PHE A 372 6.11 -25.46 9.31
C PHE A 372 6.82 -24.44 8.44
N SER A 373 7.51 -24.90 7.39
CA SER A 373 8.21 -24.02 6.45
C SER A 373 7.55 -24.06 5.09
N ILE A 374 7.33 -22.91 4.47
CA ILE A 374 6.88 -22.74 3.09
C ILE A 374 8.07 -22.29 2.25
N ALA A 375 8.57 -23.15 1.37
CA ALA A 375 9.75 -22.87 0.56
C ALA A 375 9.40 -22.84 -0.93
N ALA A 376 9.53 -21.68 -1.57
CA ALA A 376 9.16 -21.50 -2.97
C ALA A 376 10.40 -21.37 -3.85
N SER A 377 10.44 -22.15 -4.94
CA SER A 377 11.41 -21.97 -6.03
C SER A 377 11.11 -20.69 -6.81
N GLU A 378 12.07 -20.24 -7.64
CA GLU A 378 11.86 -19.10 -8.52
C GLU A 378 10.66 -19.31 -9.48
N ALA A 379 10.08 -18.20 -9.96
CA ALA A 379 8.95 -18.21 -10.91
C ALA A 379 7.75 -19.06 -10.45
N THR A 380 7.52 -19.07 -9.13
CA THR A 380 6.47 -19.83 -8.47
C THR A 380 5.86 -19.02 -7.32
N SER A 381 4.55 -19.13 -7.17
CA SER A 381 3.78 -18.42 -6.16
C SER A 381 2.84 -19.33 -5.38
N LEU A 382 2.53 -18.95 -4.15
CA LEU A 382 1.46 -19.53 -3.35
C LEU A 382 0.53 -18.40 -2.89
N PHE A 383 -0.71 -18.39 -3.38
CA PHE A 383 -1.75 -17.46 -2.93
C PHE A 383 -2.60 -18.15 -1.85
N ILE A 384 -2.78 -17.51 -0.70
CA ILE A 384 -3.48 -18.06 0.47
C ILE A 384 -4.62 -17.12 0.87
N ASN A 385 -5.85 -17.62 0.92
CA ASN A 385 -7.01 -16.84 1.38
C ASN A 385 -7.23 -16.93 2.90
N THR A 386 -8.21 -16.18 3.42
CA THR A 386 -8.53 -16.15 4.85
C THR A 386 -8.93 -17.51 5.47
N ASN A 387 -9.39 -18.48 4.67
CA ASN A 387 -9.72 -19.83 5.14
C ASN A 387 -8.48 -20.73 5.26
N GLY A 388 -7.32 -20.20 4.88
CA GLY A 388 -6.06 -20.92 4.76
C GLY A 388 -5.97 -21.77 3.50
N ASP A 389 -6.92 -21.67 2.56
CA ASP A 389 -6.83 -22.39 1.29
C ASP A 389 -5.80 -21.71 0.40
N ALA A 390 -4.85 -22.50 -0.06
CA ALA A 390 -3.73 -22.06 -0.86
C ALA A 390 -3.68 -22.77 -2.21
N VAL A 391 -3.29 -22.04 -3.26
CA VAL A 391 -3.10 -22.58 -4.61
C VAL A 391 -1.74 -22.13 -5.14
N VAL A 392 -1.04 -23.07 -5.80
CA VAL A 392 0.23 -22.79 -6.46
C VAL A 392 -0.01 -22.34 -7.91
N ASP A 393 0.63 -21.24 -8.31
CA ASP A 393 0.71 -20.80 -9.71
C ASP A 393 2.20 -20.64 -10.10
N GLY A 394 2.49 -20.52 -11.41
CA GLY A 394 3.85 -20.37 -11.92
C GLY A 394 4.36 -21.59 -12.67
N SER A 395 5.66 -21.85 -12.56
CA SER A 395 6.36 -22.84 -13.42
C SER A 395 7.22 -23.87 -12.68
N ALA A 396 7.51 -23.66 -11.40
CA ALA A 396 8.25 -24.60 -10.55
C ALA A 396 7.45 -24.90 -9.28
N GLU A 397 8.13 -25.23 -8.17
CA GLU A 397 7.50 -25.90 -7.03
C GLU A 397 7.48 -25.08 -5.74
N VAL A 398 6.50 -25.39 -4.91
CA VAL A 398 6.46 -24.99 -3.49
C VAL A 398 6.62 -26.24 -2.64
N TYR A 399 7.48 -26.16 -1.64
CA TYR A 399 7.72 -27.23 -0.68
C TYR A 399 7.22 -26.82 0.70
N ILE A 400 6.44 -27.69 1.34
CA ILE A 400 6.00 -27.50 2.73
C ILE A 400 6.69 -28.53 3.62
N PHE A 401 7.42 -28.07 4.62
CA PHE A 401 8.09 -28.91 5.61
C PHE A 401 7.37 -28.84 6.94
N LYS A 402 7.11 -29.99 7.57
CA LYS A 402 6.55 -30.06 8.92
C LYS A 402 6.99 -31.30 9.68
N GLU A 403 6.92 -31.23 11.00
CA GLU A 403 7.04 -32.42 11.82
C GLU A 403 5.80 -33.30 11.76
N THR A 404 6.01 -34.59 11.97
CA THR A 404 4.95 -35.59 12.16
C THR A 404 5.31 -36.46 13.35
N THR A 405 4.43 -37.39 13.71
CA THR A 405 4.71 -38.41 14.74
C THR A 405 5.90 -39.32 14.40
N ARG A 406 6.37 -39.33 13.14
CA ARG A 406 7.54 -40.09 12.69
C ARG A 406 8.84 -39.27 12.77
N THR A 407 8.73 -37.96 12.93
CA THR A 407 9.88 -37.06 12.97
C THR A 407 10.68 -37.31 14.24
N ASN A 408 12.01 -37.38 14.09
CA ASN A 408 12.93 -37.61 15.19
C ASN A 408 14.04 -36.55 15.19
N ARG A 409 14.03 -35.71 16.22
CA ARG A 409 15.08 -34.72 16.51
C ARG A 409 16.27 -35.39 17.19
N ALA A 410 17.02 -36.21 16.47
CA ALA A 410 18.09 -37.04 17.05
C ALA A 410 19.27 -36.21 17.58
N THR A 411 19.69 -35.16 16.86
CA THR A 411 20.74 -34.24 17.31
C THR A 411 20.47 -32.85 16.74
N LEU A 412 19.94 -31.95 17.58
CA LEU A 412 19.71 -30.53 17.31
C LEU A 412 20.33 -29.71 18.44
N GLN A 413 21.66 -29.64 18.47
CA GLN A 413 22.42 -28.98 19.53
C GLN A 413 23.54 -28.14 18.91
N CYS A 414 23.74 -26.91 19.40
CA CYS A 414 24.80 -26.03 18.95
C CYS A 414 26.19 -26.69 19.02
N GLY A 415 27.03 -26.41 18.03
CA GLY A 415 28.39 -26.97 17.90
C GLY A 415 28.42 -28.43 17.48
N SER A 416 27.29 -28.99 17.03
CA SER A 416 27.19 -30.38 16.56
C SER A 416 26.50 -30.44 15.21
N ALA A 417 26.92 -31.40 14.39
CA ALA A 417 26.26 -31.70 13.12
C ALA A 417 24.81 -32.13 13.35
N VAL A 418 23.94 -31.62 12.49
CA VAL A 418 22.49 -31.85 12.56
C VAL A 418 22.18 -33.32 12.26
N ASN A 419 21.30 -33.92 13.06
CA ASN A 419 20.67 -35.20 12.75
C ASN A 419 19.17 -35.08 13.00
N TYR A 420 18.43 -34.77 11.94
CA TYR A 420 17.01 -34.48 11.97
C TYR A 420 16.29 -35.37 10.97
N GLN A 421 15.47 -36.29 11.47
CA GLN A 421 15.01 -37.43 10.69
C GLN A 421 13.51 -37.37 10.44
N ASN A 422 13.11 -37.86 9.28
CA ASN A 422 11.72 -38.04 8.87
C ASN A 422 10.86 -36.78 9.01
N VAL A 423 11.38 -35.64 8.57
CA VAL A 423 10.59 -34.40 8.40
C VAL A 423 9.68 -34.61 7.18
N SER A 424 8.39 -34.34 7.32
CA SER A 424 7.47 -34.46 6.19
C SER A 424 7.70 -33.30 5.23
N ARG A 425 7.93 -33.63 3.95
CA ARG A 425 8.11 -32.70 2.84
C ARG A 425 6.99 -32.92 1.83
N VAL A 426 6.09 -31.95 1.71
CA VAL A 426 5.06 -31.92 0.66
C VAL A 426 5.58 -31.08 -0.49
N LYS A 427 5.59 -31.63 -1.70
CA LYS A 427 5.91 -30.92 -2.94
C LYS A 427 4.61 -30.59 -3.67
N LEU A 428 4.41 -29.32 -3.98
CA LEU A 428 3.26 -28.78 -4.70
C LEU A 428 3.74 -28.21 -6.04
N LEU A 429 3.02 -28.54 -7.11
CA LEU A 429 3.23 -28.05 -8.47
C LEU A 429 2.14 -27.04 -8.85
N PRO A 430 2.30 -26.28 -9.95
CA PRO A 430 1.26 -25.36 -10.40
C PRO A 430 -0.09 -26.05 -10.56
N GLY A 431 -1.13 -25.47 -9.95
CA GLY A 431 -2.48 -26.02 -9.84
C GLY A 431 -2.74 -26.88 -8.60
N ASP A 432 -1.70 -27.27 -7.85
CA ASP A 432 -1.90 -27.97 -6.58
C ASP A 432 -2.42 -27.04 -5.49
N SER A 433 -3.06 -27.67 -4.50
CA SER A 433 -3.73 -27.02 -3.37
C SER A 433 -3.18 -27.51 -2.04
N TYR A 434 -3.16 -26.59 -1.07
CA TYR A 434 -2.77 -26.85 0.31
C TYR A 434 -3.66 -26.02 1.23
N ASN A 435 -4.17 -26.57 2.31
CA ASN A 435 -4.83 -25.78 3.34
C ASN A 435 -3.88 -25.60 4.53
N VAL A 436 -3.44 -24.39 4.84
CA VAL A 436 -2.41 -24.15 5.87
C VAL A 436 -2.90 -24.39 7.31
N ASN A 437 -4.21 -24.29 7.56
CA ASN A 437 -4.79 -24.53 8.87
C ASN A 437 -4.89 -26.03 9.20
N THR A 438 -5.27 -26.85 8.21
CA THR A 438 -5.48 -28.30 8.38
C THR A 438 -4.30 -29.14 7.88
N HIS A 439 -3.41 -28.53 7.11
CA HIS A 439 -2.35 -29.16 6.32
C HIS A 439 -2.85 -30.25 5.36
N SER A 440 -4.10 -30.19 4.90
CA SER A 440 -4.61 -31.06 3.83
C SER A 440 -4.09 -30.61 2.47
N HIS A 441 -3.75 -31.55 1.58
CA HIS A 441 -3.17 -31.22 0.27
C HIS A 441 -3.39 -32.32 -0.76
N ASN A 442 -3.16 -31.99 -2.03
CA ASN A 442 -3.06 -32.95 -3.14
C ASN A 442 -1.62 -33.13 -3.67
N GLY A 443 -0.64 -32.42 -3.10
CA GLY A 443 0.77 -32.53 -3.45
C GLY A 443 1.43 -33.86 -3.07
N THR A 444 2.64 -34.08 -3.58
CA THR A 444 3.42 -35.30 -3.34
C THR A 444 4.17 -35.23 -2.02
N GLN A 445 3.94 -36.20 -1.12
CA GLN A 445 4.59 -36.24 0.20
C GLN A 445 5.76 -37.24 0.23
N LEU A 446 6.82 -36.88 0.94
CA LEU A 446 8.00 -37.70 1.23
C LEU A 446 8.49 -37.37 2.65
N ASP A 447 9.13 -38.32 3.33
CA ASP A 447 9.92 -38.03 4.52
C ASP A 447 11.37 -37.74 4.12
N VAL A 448 11.90 -36.60 4.56
CA VAL A 448 13.28 -36.18 4.34
C VAL A 448 14.02 -36.17 5.67
N SER A 449 15.24 -36.70 5.67
CA SER A 449 16.15 -36.64 6.80
C SER A 449 17.43 -35.91 6.42
N VAL A 450 17.98 -35.17 7.36
CA VAL A 450 19.28 -34.49 7.28
C VAL A 450 20.20 -35.08 8.34
N ASN A 451 21.37 -35.57 7.94
CA ASN A 451 22.44 -35.99 8.85
C ASN A 451 23.78 -35.40 8.38
N GLY A 452 24.17 -34.27 8.97
CA GLY A 452 25.40 -33.54 8.65
C GLY A 452 26.70 -34.25 9.03
N ASN A 453 26.65 -35.41 9.69
CA ASN A 453 27.83 -36.25 9.89
C ASN A 453 28.23 -37.03 8.62
N ASN A 454 27.34 -37.08 7.62
CA ASN A 454 27.56 -37.81 6.38
C ASN A 454 28.01 -36.88 5.25
N SER A 455 28.82 -37.39 4.34
CA SER A 455 29.18 -36.66 3.11
C SER A 455 27.97 -36.39 2.20
N ASN A 456 27.04 -37.35 2.12
CA ASN A 456 25.70 -37.15 1.55
C ASN A 456 24.72 -37.03 2.73
N TYR A 457 24.37 -35.80 3.09
CA TYR A 457 23.60 -35.52 4.31
C TYR A 457 22.10 -35.68 4.14
N TYR A 458 21.57 -35.87 2.92
CA TYR A 458 20.14 -36.13 2.69
C TYR A 458 19.79 -37.62 2.64
N SER A 459 18.64 -37.97 3.18
CA SER A 459 17.95 -39.23 2.93
C SER A 459 16.46 -38.96 2.66
N PRO A 460 15.93 -39.29 1.47
CA PRO A 460 16.63 -39.86 0.32
C PRO A 460 17.67 -38.89 -0.28
N ILE A 461 18.56 -39.42 -1.13
CA ILE A 461 19.68 -38.67 -1.73
C ILE A 461 19.19 -37.44 -2.50
N ASN A 462 18.05 -37.55 -3.20
CA ASN A 462 17.39 -36.42 -3.81
C ASN A 462 16.12 -36.06 -3.01
N PRO A 463 16.15 -34.96 -2.24
CA PRO A 463 15.00 -34.53 -1.43
C PRO A 463 13.96 -33.70 -2.19
N TYR A 464 14.32 -33.18 -3.37
CA TYR A 464 13.47 -32.32 -4.23
C TYR A 464 12.40 -33.08 -5.02
#